data_AF-A0A8T9B9S6-F1
#
_entry.id   AF-A0A8T9B9S6-F1
#
_cell.length_a   1.000
_cell.length_b   1.000
_cell.length_c   1.000
_cell.angle_alpha   90.00
_cell.angle_beta   90.00
_cell.angle_gamma   90.00
#
_symmetry.space_group_name_H-M   'P 1'
#
loop_
_entity.id
_entity.type
_entity.pdbx_description
1 polymer ?
#
loop_
_entity_poly.entity_id
_entity_poly.type
_entity_poly.pdbx_seq_one_letter_code
_entity_poly.pdbx_strand_id
1 'polypeptide(L)'
;MEHTRAHLNKILPAVGDSFVTNRRNPILTIAQDTTPGNHDTLMAACDSHRYVKQFHIAEYHENCTDSLKNALGELGEQGREFSPAPFNIFMYIPVRDGLGLS
;
A
#
# COMPACT_ATOMS: atom_id res chain seq x y z
N MET A 1 5.35 -0.59 -4.29
CA MET A 1 5.92 0.55 -3.53
C MET A 1 7.45 0.56 -3.47
N GLU A 2 8.08 -0.61 -3.50
CA GLU A 2 9.52 -0.84 -3.49
C GLU A 2 10.31 -0.01 -4.52
N HIS A 3 9.77 0.19 -5.72
CA HIS A 3 10.37 1.05 -6.74
C HIS A 3 10.36 2.53 -6.34
N THR A 4 9.25 3.03 -5.79
CA THR A 4 9.17 4.41 -5.29
C THR A 4 10.11 4.65 -4.13
N ARG A 5 10.17 3.75 -3.14
CA ARG A 5 11.11 3.92 -2.02
C ARG A 5 12.56 4.05 -2.50
N ALA A 6 12.96 3.22 -3.46
CA ALA A 6 14.28 3.30 -4.06
C ALA A 6 14.49 4.57 -4.89
N HIS A 7 13.44 5.08 -5.56
CA HIS A 7 13.51 6.31 -6.34
C HIS A 7 13.64 7.56 -5.47
N LEU A 8 12.86 7.64 -4.40
CA LEU A 8 12.85 8.80 -3.49
C LEU A 8 13.95 8.76 -2.43
N ASN A 9 14.51 7.58 -2.18
CA ASN A 9 15.34 7.28 -1.01
C ASN A 9 14.64 7.64 0.32
N LYS A 10 13.33 7.36 0.40
CA LYS A 10 12.44 7.66 1.53
C LYS A 10 11.45 6.51 1.74
N ILE A 11 11.06 6.27 3.00
CA ILE A 11 9.95 5.36 3.34
C ILE A 11 8.60 6.06 3.45
N LEU A 12 8.60 7.36 3.77
CA LEU A 12 7.43 8.23 3.83
C LEU A 12 7.53 9.26 2.68
N PRO A 13 6.63 9.22 1.68
CA PRO A 13 6.57 10.22 0.62
C PRO A 13 5.98 11.54 1.15
N ALA A 14 6.38 12.67 0.57
CA ALA A 14 5.92 14.00 0.95
C ALA A 14 5.38 14.80 -0.24
N VAL A 15 4.75 15.95 0.03
CA VAL A 15 4.31 16.89 -1.02
C VAL A 15 5.46 17.23 -1.95
N GLY A 16 5.21 17.12 -3.25
CA GLY A 16 6.18 17.30 -4.33
C GLY A 16 6.88 16.01 -4.79
N ASP A 17 6.86 14.93 -4.00
CA ASP A 17 7.44 13.65 -4.42
C ASP A 17 6.55 12.96 -5.48
N SER A 18 7.20 12.31 -6.45
CA SER A 18 6.55 11.47 -7.45
C SER A 18 6.68 9.98 -7.14
N PHE A 19 5.54 9.27 -7.12
CA PHE A 19 5.50 7.83 -7.22
C PHE A 19 5.92 7.39 -8.62
N VAL A 20 6.62 6.26 -8.70
CA VAL A 20 7.03 5.65 -9.97
C VAL A 20 6.41 4.27 -10.15
N THR A 21 6.18 3.90 -11.40
CA THR A 21 5.82 2.55 -11.80
C THR A 21 6.95 1.54 -11.51
N ASN A 22 6.66 0.25 -11.66
CA ASN A 22 7.68 -0.80 -11.66
C ASN A 22 8.69 -0.71 -12.83
N ARG A 23 8.47 0.20 -13.79
CA ARG A 23 9.45 0.54 -14.85
C ARG A 23 10.17 1.87 -14.58
N ARG A 24 10.06 2.40 -13.36
CA ARG A 24 10.70 3.65 -12.89
C ARG A 24 10.24 4.92 -13.61
N ASN A 25 9.17 4.84 -14.39
CA ASN A 25 8.52 6.01 -14.97
C ASN A 25 7.62 6.67 -13.90
N PRO A 26 7.67 7.99 -13.70
CA PRO A 26 6.71 8.71 -12.87
C PRO A 26 5.26 8.41 -13.27
N ILE A 27 4.38 8.25 -12.29
CA ILE A 27 2.95 7.98 -12.51
C ILE A 27 2.02 8.92 -11.75
N LEU A 28 2.37 9.32 -10.53
CA LEU A 28 1.57 10.21 -9.67
C LEU A 28 2.49 11.10 -8.85
N THR A 29 2.11 12.35 -8.60
CA THR A 29 2.84 13.29 -7.74
C THR A 29 1.93 13.78 -6.62
N ILE A 30 2.44 13.82 -5.39
CA ILE A 30 1.68 14.36 -4.25
C ILE A 30 1.60 15.88 -4.39
N ALA A 31 0.45 16.39 -4.82
CA ALA A 31 0.23 17.82 -4.98
C ALA A 31 -0.02 18.54 -3.64
N GLN A 32 -0.67 17.85 -2.70
CA GLN A 32 -1.02 18.38 -1.39
C GLN A 32 -1.21 17.23 -0.39
N ASP A 33 -0.85 17.49 0.86
CA ASP A 33 -1.17 16.66 2.02
C ASP A 33 -1.49 17.60 3.19
N THR A 34 -2.69 17.47 3.73
CA THR A 34 -3.18 18.30 4.86
C THR A 34 -2.97 17.63 6.21
N THR A 35 -2.35 16.45 6.20
CA THR A 35 -2.04 15.67 7.40
C THR A 35 -0.56 15.89 7.81
N PRO A 36 -0.11 15.30 8.93
CA PRO A 36 1.31 15.32 9.30
C PRO A 36 2.27 14.57 8.37
N GLY A 37 1.81 13.97 7.25
CA GLY A 37 2.68 13.22 6.32
C GLY A 37 2.78 11.73 6.61
N ASN A 38 1.90 11.17 7.43
CA ASN A 38 1.99 9.79 7.89
C ASN A 38 1.19 8.84 6.98
N HIS A 39 1.89 8.27 6.00
CA HIS A 39 1.34 7.29 5.06
C HIS A 39 2.30 6.12 4.86
N ASP A 40 1.88 4.93 5.26
CA ASP A 40 2.72 3.74 5.20
C ASP A 40 2.90 3.24 3.75
N THR A 41 4.12 2.81 3.45
CA THR A 41 4.46 2.15 2.17
C THR A 41 5.00 0.74 2.36
N LEU A 42 5.12 0.25 3.60
CA LEU A 42 5.82 -0.99 3.93
C LEU A 42 4.88 -2.18 4.11
N MET A 43 3.69 -1.96 4.66
CA MET A 43 2.75 -3.02 4.96
C MET A 43 1.98 -3.47 3.73
N ALA A 44 1.79 -4.78 3.61
CA ALA A 44 0.90 -5.36 2.62
C ALA A 44 -0.55 -4.92 2.87
N ALA A 45 -1.36 -4.95 1.80
CA ALA A 45 -2.81 -4.86 1.93
C ALA A 45 -3.30 -6.00 2.83
N CYS A 46 -4.34 -5.76 3.63
CA CYS A 46 -4.97 -6.86 4.34
C CYS A 46 -5.61 -7.85 3.34
N ASP A 47 -5.65 -9.11 3.73
CA ASP A 47 -6.16 -10.21 2.92
C ASP A 47 -6.84 -11.26 3.82
N SER A 48 -7.57 -12.19 3.22
CA SER A 48 -8.26 -13.25 3.96
C SER A 48 -7.29 -14.12 4.78
N HIS A 49 -6.05 -14.31 4.31
CA HIS A 49 -5.05 -15.09 5.03
C HIS A 49 -4.57 -14.39 6.30
N ARG A 50 -4.43 -13.06 6.29
CA ARG A 50 -4.13 -12.23 7.46
C ARG A 50 -5.20 -12.46 8.54
N TYR A 51 -6.47 -12.38 8.16
CA TYR A 51 -7.58 -12.57 9.09
C TYR A 51 -7.67 -14.00 9.63
N VAL A 52 -7.60 -15.01 8.76
CA VAL A 52 -7.69 -16.42 9.18
C VAL A 52 -6.47 -16.87 9.98
N LYS A 53 -5.26 -16.59 9.48
CA LYS A 53 -4.02 -17.17 10.05
C LYS A 53 -3.46 -16.37 11.22
N GLN A 54 -3.63 -15.05 11.23
CA GLN A 54 -2.99 -14.18 12.22
C GLN A 54 -3.99 -13.60 13.22
N PHE A 55 -5.25 -13.42 12.83
CA PHE A 55 -6.31 -12.93 13.71
C PHE A 55 -7.33 -14.02 14.10
N HIS A 56 -7.18 -15.25 13.57
CA HIS A 56 -8.02 -16.41 13.90
C HIS A 56 -9.53 -16.18 13.68
N ILE A 57 -9.88 -15.35 12.70
CA ILE A 57 -11.26 -15.13 12.26
C ILE A 57 -11.59 -16.18 11.20
N ALA A 58 -12.54 -17.06 11.50
CA ALA A 58 -12.90 -18.18 10.63
C ALA A 58 -13.88 -17.76 9.52
N GLU A 59 -14.70 -16.76 9.80
CA GLU A 59 -15.65 -16.19 8.86
C GLU A 59 -14.96 -15.30 7.83
N TYR A 60 -15.64 -15.09 6.70
CA TYR A 60 -15.17 -14.13 5.70
C TYR A 60 -15.09 -12.73 6.31
N HIS A 61 -13.98 -12.05 6.06
CA HIS A 61 -13.76 -10.66 6.45
C HIS A 61 -13.39 -9.84 5.21
N GLU A 62 -14.10 -8.72 5.02
CA GLU A 62 -13.79 -7.77 3.96
C GLU A 62 -12.33 -7.30 4.07
N ASN A 63 -11.63 -7.26 2.96
CA ASN A 63 -10.19 -7.02 2.95
C ASN A 63 -9.76 -6.26 1.70
N CYS A 64 -8.70 -5.46 1.83
CA CYS A 64 -8.25 -4.54 0.78
C CYS A 64 -7.82 -5.26 -0.51
N THR A 65 -7.29 -6.49 -0.41
CA THR A 65 -6.90 -7.28 -1.58
C THR A 65 -8.11 -7.67 -2.42
N ASP A 66 -9.17 -8.18 -1.78
CA ASP A 66 -10.43 -8.49 -2.47
C ASP A 66 -11.12 -7.21 -2.97
N SER A 67 -11.11 -6.12 -2.18
CA SER A 67 -11.68 -4.83 -2.60
C SER A 67 -11.03 -4.32 -3.88
N LEU A 68 -9.70 -4.37 -4.00
CA LEU A 68 -8.99 -3.98 -5.22
C LEU A 68 -9.39 -4.88 -6.40
N LYS A 69 -9.39 -6.19 -6.19
CA LYS A 69 -9.76 -7.17 -7.22
C LYS A 69 -11.19 -6.93 -7.74
N ASN A 70 -12.13 -6.70 -6.83
CA ASN A 70 -13.54 -6.48 -7.18
C ASN A 70 -13.71 -5.16 -7.96
N ALA A 71 -13.09 -4.07 -7.48
CA ALA A 71 -13.15 -2.77 -8.16
C ALA A 71 -12.56 -2.82 -9.59
N LEU A 72 -11.46 -3.55 -9.79
CA LEU A 72 -10.91 -3.77 -11.13
C LEU A 72 -11.83 -4.66 -11.99
N GLY A 73 -12.44 -5.67 -11.39
CA GLY A 73 -13.41 -6.55 -12.06
C GLY A 73 -14.64 -5.80 -12.58
N GLU A 74 -15.13 -4.80 -11.84
CA GLU A 74 -16.23 -3.92 -12.26
C GLU A 74 -15.87 -3.06 -13.47
N LEU A 75 -14.59 -2.76 -13.67
CA LEU A 75 -14.08 -2.04 -14.84
C LEU A 75 -13.76 -2.95 -16.03
N GLY A 76 -13.98 -4.27 -15.90
CA GLY A 76 -13.61 -5.25 -16.93
C GLY A 76 -12.11 -5.60 -16.95
N GLU A 77 -11.34 -5.11 -15.98
CA GLU A 77 -9.89 -5.34 -15.84
C GLU A 77 -9.62 -6.66 -15.09
N GLN A 78 -10.16 -7.76 -15.63
CA GLN A 78 -10.01 -9.10 -15.08
C GLN A 78 -8.70 -9.73 -15.59
N GLY A 79 -7.86 -10.25 -14.68
CA GLY A 79 -6.67 -11.04 -15.07
C GLY A 79 -5.36 -10.68 -14.38
N ARG A 80 -5.34 -9.67 -13.50
CA ARG A 80 -4.19 -9.45 -12.63
C ARG A 80 -4.35 -10.23 -11.34
N GLU A 81 -3.65 -11.37 -11.27
CA GLU A 81 -3.54 -12.19 -10.06
C GLU A 81 -2.75 -11.50 -8.94
N PHE A 82 -2.05 -10.42 -9.27
CA PHE A 82 -1.13 -9.73 -8.38
C PHE A 82 -1.73 -8.43 -7.81
N SER A 83 -1.82 -8.36 -6.48
CA SER A 83 -2.06 -7.11 -5.74
C SER A 83 -0.70 -6.46 -5.39
N PRO A 84 -0.36 -5.28 -5.95
CA PRO A 84 0.88 -4.60 -5.60
C PRO A 84 0.86 -4.14 -4.13
N ALA A 85 2.04 -3.97 -3.53
CA ALA A 85 2.14 -3.34 -2.22
C ALA A 85 1.44 -1.97 -2.25
N PRO A 86 0.46 -1.72 -1.36
CA PRO A 86 -0.36 -0.52 -1.38
C PRO A 86 0.40 0.70 -0.90
N PHE A 87 -0.12 1.87 -1.25
CA PHE A 87 0.14 3.10 -0.51
C PHE A 87 -0.96 3.25 0.54
N ASN A 88 -0.65 2.96 1.80
CA ASN A 88 -1.63 2.94 2.89
C ASN A 88 -1.84 4.35 3.43
N ILE A 89 -2.79 5.07 2.80
CA ILE A 89 -3.06 6.48 3.11
C ILE A 89 -3.55 6.62 4.56
N PHE A 90 -2.96 7.54 5.33
CA PHE A 90 -3.23 7.83 6.74
C PHE A 90 -2.81 6.74 7.73
N MET A 91 -2.27 5.62 7.26
CA MET A 91 -1.77 4.58 8.14
C MET A 91 -0.39 4.96 8.66
N TYR A 92 -0.25 4.98 9.99
CA TYR A 92 1.00 5.28 10.67
C TYR A 92 1.48 4.09 11.48
N ILE A 93 2.43 3.34 10.92
CA ILE A 93 3.15 2.26 11.59
C ILE A 93 4.65 2.57 11.47
N PRO A 94 5.21 3.39 12.38
CA PRO A 94 6.61 3.80 12.30
C PRO A 94 7.59 2.61 12.37
N VAL A 95 8.73 2.80 11.71
CA VAL A 95 9.90 1.91 11.90
C VAL A 95 10.55 2.25 13.23
N ARG A 96 10.65 1.25 14.11
CA ARG A 96 11.26 1.35 15.42
C ARG A 96 12.64 0.71 15.42
N ASP A 97 13.63 1.44 15.95
CA ASP A 97 15.02 0.98 16.11
C ASP A 97 15.67 0.46 14.81
N GLY A 98 15.17 0.90 13.65
CA GLY A 98 15.63 0.47 12.32
C GLY A 98 15.26 -0.96 11.92
N LEU A 99 14.49 -1.67 12.74
CA LEU A 99 14.23 -3.12 12.59
C LEU A 99 12.76 -3.49 12.71
N GLY A 100 12.04 -2.90 13.67
CA GLY A 100 10.66 -3.24 13.99
C GLY A 100 9.66 -2.31 13.32
N LEU A 101 8.41 -2.76 13.26
CA LEU A 101 7.24 -1.93 12.98
C LEU A 101 6.41 -1.87 14.27
N SER A 102 5.95 -0.68 14.67
CA SER A 102 5.22 -0.45 15.93
C SER A 102 3.96 0.36 15.75
#